data_AF-A0A920Q5C3-F1
#
_entry.id   AF-A0A920Q5C3-F1
#
_cell.length_a   1.000
_cell.length_b   1.000
_cell.length_c   1.000
_cell.angle_alpha   90.00
_cell.angle_beta   90.00
_cell.angle_gamma   90.00
#
_symmetry.space_group_name_H-M   'P 1'
#
loop_
_entity.id
_entity.type
_entity.pdbx_description
1 polymer ?
#
loop_
_entity_poly.entity_id
_entity_poly.type
_entity_poly.pdbx_seq_one_letter_code
_entity_poly.pdbx_strand_id
1 'polypeptide(L)'
;MTLTKTDLPIARHYVERLVDPSLHHLLESVVDEYHRTLEEIQAVTGAELLAEKPLLRRTLAVRDAYLDPLNVLQVEMLHRSRSDAAAGRAADGELQRGLLLTINGIAAGMRNTG
;
A
#
# COMPACT_ATOMS: atom_id res chain seq x y z
N MET A 1 -7.13 -13.70 1.73
CA MET A 1 -6.62 -12.84 2.81
C MET A 1 -5.67 -11.78 2.27
N THR A 2 -4.53 -12.14 1.66
CA THR A 2 -3.55 -11.16 1.15
C THR A 2 -4.14 -10.23 0.09
N LEU A 3 -4.78 -10.78 -0.96
CA LEU A 3 -5.46 -9.97 -1.99
C LEU A 3 -6.52 -9.03 -1.40
N THR A 4 -7.21 -9.44 -0.33
CA THR A 4 -8.21 -8.58 0.33
C THR A 4 -7.57 -7.38 1.02
N LYS A 5 -6.30 -7.47 1.40
CA LYS A 5 -5.55 -6.38 2.04
C LYS A 5 -4.80 -5.51 1.02
N THR A 6 -4.88 -5.83 -0.27
CA THR A 6 -4.21 -5.07 -1.33
C THR A 6 -5.01 -3.83 -1.65
N ASP A 7 -4.34 -2.68 -1.64
CA ASP A 7 -4.91 -1.39 -2.00
C ASP A 7 -4.18 -0.83 -3.23
N LEU A 8 -4.82 -0.96 -4.40
CA LEU A 8 -4.27 -0.47 -5.66
C LEU A 8 -4.24 1.07 -5.75
N PRO A 9 -5.25 1.83 -5.29
CA PRO A 9 -5.16 3.29 -5.17
C PRO A 9 -3.94 3.78 -4.38
N ILE A 10 -3.66 3.18 -3.22
CA ILE A 10 -2.48 3.50 -2.43
C ILE A 10 -1.21 3.13 -3.20
N ALA A 11 -1.12 1.92 -3.76
CA ALA A 11 0.05 1.51 -4.56
C ALA A 11 0.32 2.48 -5.72
N ARG A 12 -0.73 2.94 -6.40
CA ARG A 12 -0.68 3.95 -7.46
C ARG A 12 -0.14 5.28 -6.94
N HIS A 13 -0.59 5.73 -5.76
CA HIS A 13 -0.07 6.94 -5.13
C HIS A 13 1.44 6.86 -4.84
N TYR A 14 1.96 5.71 -4.39
CA TYR A 14 3.41 5.51 -4.24
C TYR A 14 4.14 5.65 -5.58
N VAL A 15 3.64 5.01 -6.63
CA VAL A 15 4.27 5.03 -7.96
C VAL A 15 4.26 6.45 -8.54
N GLU A 16 3.10 7.10 -8.57
CA GLU A 16 2.95 8.43 -9.15
C GLU A 16 3.82 9.48 -8.45
N ARG A 17 3.99 9.37 -7.12
CA ARG A 17 4.75 10.36 -6.35
C ARG A 17 6.25 10.08 -6.26
N LEU A 18 6.66 8.82 -6.29
CA LEU A 18 8.04 8.43 -5.92
C LEU A 18 8.86 7.82 -7.05
N VAL A 19 8.23 7.52 -8.19
CA VAL A 19 8.84 6.80 -9.30
C VAL A 19 8.83 7.68 -10.56
N ASP A 20 9.88 7.56 -11.37
CA ASP A 20 9.98 8.21 -12.67
C ASP A 20 8.74 7.87 -13.55
N PRO A 21 8.07 8.88 -14.15
CA PRO A 21 6.90 8.66 -15.01
C PRO A 21 7.10 7.65 -16.14
N SER A 22 8.33 7.53 -16.67
CA SER A 22 8.66 6.55 -17.70
C SER A 22 8.48 5.09 -17.23
N LEU A 23 8.49 4.84 -15.92
CA LEU A 23 8.34 3.51 -15.31
C LEU A 23 6.92 3.22 -14.81
N HIS A 24 5.98 4.18 -14.87
CA HIS A 24 4.63 4.00 -14.32
C HIS A 24 3.85 2.86 -14.98
N HIS A 25 4.14 2.57 -16.25
CA HIS A 25 3.52 1.46 -16.99
C HIS A 25 3.73 0.09 -16.34
N LEU A 26 4.78 -0.08 -15.52
CA LEU A 26 5.03 -1.33 -14.80
C LEU A 26 3.94 -1.63 -13.77
N LEU A 27 3.33 -0.60 -13.18
CA LEU A 27 2.22 -0.78 -12.24
C LEU A 27 1.00 -1.39 -12.94
N GLU A 28 0.74 -1.01 -14.20
CA GLU A 28 -0.41 -1.55 -14.93
C GLU A 28 -0.29 -3.07 -15.12
N SER A 29 0.92 -3.59 -15.39
CA SER A 29 1.13 -5.05 -15.42
C SER A 29 0.84 -5.73 -14.08
N VAL A 30 1.13 -5.07 -12.95
CA VAL A 30 0.81 -5.59 -11.61
C VAL A 30 -0.69 -5.53 -11.34
N VAL A 31 -1.36 -4.46 -11.78
CA VAL A 31 -2.82 -4.29 -11.66
C VAL A 31 -3.55 -5.35 -12.48
N ASP A 32 -3.12 -5.57 -13.72
CA ASP A 32 -3.66 -6.61 -14.59
C ASP A 32 -3.52 -8.00 -13.96
N GLU A 33 -2.34 -8.32 -13.44
CA GLU A 33 -2.11 -9.61 -12.78
C GLU A 33 -2.93 -9.76 -11.50
N TYR A 34 -3.11 -8.69 -10.73
CA TYR A 34 -3.99 -8.69 -9.55
C TYR A 34 -5.43 -9.04 -9.92
N HIS A 35 -5.98 -8.42 -10.97
CA HIS A 35 -7.34 -8.68 -11.43
C HIS A 35 -7.50 -10.10 -11.99
N ARG A 36 -6.55 -10.55 -12.83
CA ARG A 36 -6.52 -11.93 -13.31
C ARG A 36 -6.51 -12.93 -12.16
N THR A 37 -5.70 -12.67 -11.12
CA THR A 37 -5.64 -13.53 -9.94
C THR A 37 -6.98 -13.58 -9.20
N LEU A 38 -7.70 -12.46 -9.09
CA LEU A 38 -9.04 -12.44 -8.47
C LEU A 38 -10.04 -13.27 -9.27
N GLU A 39 -10.04 -13.13 -10.59
CA GLU A 39 -10.91 -13.89 -11.49
C GLU A 39 -10.68 -15.40 -11.38
N GLU A 40 -9.41 -15.82 -11.43
CA GLU A 40 -9.06 -17.24 -11.32
C GLU A 40 -9.42 -17.82 -9.95
N ILE A 41 -9.19 -17.07 -8.86
CA ILE A 41 -9.61 -17.51 -7.52
C ILE A 41 -11.13 -17.64 -7.46
N GLN A 42 -11.87 -16.67 -7.98
CA GLN A 42 -13.33 -16.73 -7.98
C GLN A 42 -13.86 -17.89 -8.84
N ALA A 43 -13.22 -18.17 -9.98
CA ALA A 43 -13.58 -19.31 -10.82
C ALA A 43 -13.39 -20.65 -10.09
N VAL A 44 -12.33 -20.78 -9.30
CA VAL A 44 -12.04 -22.01 -8.53
C VAL A 44 -12.92 -22.14 -7.28
N THR A 45 -13.16 -21.04 -6.55
CA THR A 45 -13.90 -21.08 -5.28
C THR A 45 -15.41 -20.90 -5.45
N GLY A 46 -15.86 -20.34 -6.59
CA GLY A 46 -17.25 -19.96 -6.82
C GLY A 46 -17.72 -18.76 -5.99
N ALA A 47 -16.82 -18.06 -5.30
CA ALA A 47 -17.18 -17.00 -4.36
C ALA A 47 -16.15 -15.85 -4.34
N GLU A 48 -16.63 -14.66 -3.97
CA GLU A 48 -15.75 -13.51 -3.71
C GLU A 48 -14.79 -13.77 -2.54
N LEU A 49 -13.72 -12.99 -2.49
CA LEU A 49 -12.79 -13.01 -1.37
C LEU A 49 -13.51 -12.80 -0.03
N LEU A 50 -13.26 -13.71 0.91
CA LEU A 50 -13.83 -13.69 2.26
C LEU A 50 -15.38 -13.67 2.30
N ALA A 51 -16.06 -14.20 1.28
CA ALA A 51 -17.52 -14.28 1.27
C ALA A 51 -18.09 -14.95 2.52
N GLU A 52 -17.44 -16.01 3.01
CA GLU A 52 -17.85 -16.76 4.20
C GLU A 52 -17.43 -16.10 5.53
N LYS A 53 -16.70 -14.98 5.49
CA LYS A 53 -16.13 -14.32 6.69
C LYS A 53 -16.48 -12.83 6.73
N PRO A 54 -17.78 -12.46 6.81
CA PRO A 54 -18.24 -11.07 6.74
C PRO A 54 -17.72 -10.20 7.90
N LEU A 55 -17.60 -10.76 9.10
CA LEU A 55 -17.02 -10.06 10.25
C LEU A 55 -15.55 -9.69 9.99
N LEU A 56 -14.78 -10.63 9.44
CA LEU A 56 -13.38 -10.39 9.09
C LEU A 56 -13.26 -9.33 7.98
N ARG A 57 -14.11 -9.41 6.95
CA ARG A 57 -14.18 -8.39 5.89
C ARG A 57 -14.40 -6.99 6.46
N ARG A 58 -15.36 -6.85 7.39
CA ARG A 58 -15.64 -5.57 8.07
C ARG A 58 -14.46 -5.11 8.94
N THR A 59 -13.84 -6.01 9.70
CA THR A 59 -12.66 -5.68 10.51
C THR A 59 -11.51 -5.16 9.66
N LEU A 60 -11.26 -5.78 8.49
CA LEU A 60 -10.24 -5.32 7.56
C LEU A 60 -10.60 -3.94 7.01
N ALA A 61 -11.83 -3.73 6.53
CA ALA A 61 -12.25 -2.44 5.98
C ALA A 61 -12.13 -1.27 6.98
N VAL A 62 -12.51 -1.49 8.26
CA VAL A 62 -12.33 -0.47 9.30
C VAL A 62 -10.86 -0.14 9.49
N ARG A 63 -10.01 -1.15 9.50
CA ARG A 63 -8.57 -1.00 9.70
C ARG A 63 -7.91 -0.28 8.52
N ASP A 64 -8.32 -0.59 7.30
CA ASP A 64 -7.78 0.03 6.09
C ASP A 64 -8.05 1.55 6.10
N ALA A 65 -9.22 2.00 6.58
CA ALA A 65 -9.52 3.43 6.77
C ALA A 65 -8.56 4.17 7.73
N TYR A 66 -7.92 3.46 8.67
CA TYR A 66 -6.87 4.04 9.52
C TYR A 66 -5.46 3.92 8.92
N LEU A 67 -5.25 2.99 7.99
CA LEU A 67 -3.98 2.80 7.30
C LEU A 67 -3.78 3.77 6.14
N ASP A 68 -4.85 4.15 5.44
CA ASP A 68 -4.81 5.11 4.33
C ASP A 68 -4.07 6.41 4.67
N PRO A 69 -4.40 7.13 5.77
CA PRO A 69 -3.69 8.35 6.10
C PRO A 69 -2.21 8.11 6.44
N LEU A 70 -1.86 6.96 7.01
CA LEU A 70 -0.46 6.61 7.28
C LEU A 70 0.32 6.36 5.99
N ASN A 71 -0.30 5.72 5.00
CA ASN A 71 0.30 5.51 3.68
C ASN A 71 0.52 6.83 2.94
N VAL A 72 -0.49 7.70 2.90
CA VAL A 72 -0.37 9.03 2.28
C VAL A 72 0.73 9.85 2.95
N LEU A 73 0.80 9.82 4.28
CA LEU A 73 1.86 10.51 5.03
C LEU A 73 3.24 9.92 4.72
N GLN A 74 3.36 8.58 4.69
CA GLN A 74 4.60 7.89 4.34
C GLN A 74 5.10 8.27 2.94
N VAL A 75 4.20 8.33 1.95
CA VAL A 75 4.53 8.73 0.58
C VAL A 75 5.14 10.13 0.54
N GLU A 76 4.50 11.09 1.20
CA GLU A 76 5.01 12.48 1.22
C GLU A 76 6.34 12.59 1.99
N MET A 77 6.47 11.89 3.11
CA MET A 77 7.72 11.87 3.87
C MET A 77 8.87 11.23 3.09
N LEU A 78 8.61 10.15 2.33
CA LEU A 78 9.59 9.52 1.45
C LEU A 78 10.00 10.47 0.33
N HIS A 79 9.04 11.17 -0.27
CA HIS A 79 9.31 12.15 -1.33
C HIS A 79 10.25 13.25 -0.81
N ARG A 80 9.96 13.84 0.36
CA ARG A 80 10.79 14.86 0.99
C ARG A 80 12.19 14.34 1.32
N SER A 81 12.27 13.18 1.97
CA SER A 81 13.54 12.56 2.36
C SER A 81 14.45 12.31 1.15
N ARG A 82 13.90 11.78 0.05
CA ARG A 82 14.63 11.57 -1.20
C ARG A 82 15.04 12.88 -1.87
N SER A 83 14.17 13.90 -1.84
CA SER A 83 14.46 15.22 -2.41
C SER A 83 15.56 15.96 -1.64
N ASP A 84 15.57 15.84 -0.30
CA ASP A 84 16.62 16.38 0.56
C ASP A 84 17.97 15.73 0.26
N ALA A 85 17.99 14.39 0.18
CA ALA A 85 19.18 13.64 -0.17
C ALA A 85 19.72 14.02 -1.57
N ALA A 86 18.85 14.12 -2.57
CA ALA A 86 19.23 14.52 -3.93
C ALA A 86 19.79 15.95 -4.01
N ALA A 87 19.31 16.85 -3.14
CA ALA A 87 19.81 18.22 -3.03
C ALA A 87 21.04 18.37 -2.12
N GLY A 88 21.58 17.26 -1.58
CA GLY A 88 22.73 17.27 -0.67
C GLY A 88 22.43 17.90 0.69
N ARG A 89 21.15 17.99 1.09
CA ARG A 89 20.75 18.47 2.42
C ARG A 89 21.03 17.40 3.47
N ALA A 90 21.37 17.84 4.69
CA ALA A 90 21.53 16.94 5.82
C ALA A 90 20.21 16.23 6.14
N ALA A 91 20.30 14.99 6.63
CA ALA A 91 19.14 14.22 7.01
C ALA A 91 18.36 14.91 8.14
N ASP A 92 17.05 15.08 7.95
CA ASP A 92 16.14 15.58 8.98
C ASP A 92 15.74 14.45 9.93
N GLY A 93 16.19 14.56 11.19
CA GLY A 93 15.90 13.57 12.22
C GLY A 93 14.42 13.49 12.60
N GLU A 94 13.64 14.57 12.47
CA GLU A 94 12.20 14.54 12.71
C GLU A 94 11.47 13.81 11.57
N LEU A 95 11.84 14.11 10.33
CA LEU A 95 11.34 13.39 9.15
C LEU A 95 11.64 11.90 9.23
N GLN A 96 12.86 11.52 9.62
CA GLN A 96 13.24 10.12 9.79
C GLN A 96 12.42 9.42 10.88
N ARG A 97 12.20 10.08 12.03
CA ARG A 97 11.33 9.55 13.08
C ARG A 97 9.90 9.38 12.58
N GLY A 98 9.37 10.36 11.83
CA GLY A 98 8.05 10.28 11.20
C GLY A 98 7.93 9.08 10.26
N LEU A 99 8.92 8.86 9.39
CA LEU A 99 8.97 7.69 8.51
C LEU A 99 8.92 6.38 9.30
N LEU A 100 9.75 6.24 10.34
CA LEU A 100 9.74 5.04 11.19
C LEU A 100 8.38 4.81 11.87
N LEU A 101 7.70 5.87 12.31
CA LEU A 101 6.36 5.78 12.87
C LEU A 101 5.34 5.28 11.85
N THR A 102 5.39 5.78 10.61
CA THR A 102 4.49 5.29 9.54
C THR A 102 4.78 3.82 9.19
N ILE A 103 6.05 3.42 9.11
CA ILE A 103 6.45 2.02 8.86
C ILE A 103 5.88 1.11 9.95
N ASN A 104 6.08 1.47 11.22
CA ASN A 104 5.58 0.68 12.34
C ASN A 104 4.05 0.65 12.39
N GLY A 105 3.39 1.78 12.12
CA GLY A 105 1.93 1.88 12.10
C GLY A 105 1.31 1.02 10.99
N ILE A 106 1.84 1.09 9.78
CA ILE A 106 1.39 0.27 8.64
C ILE A 106 1.63 -1.21 8.94
N ALA A 107 2.81 -1.59 9.44
CA ALA A 107 3.11 -2.98 9.79
C ALA A 107 2.14 -3.52 10.87
N ALA A 108 1.90 -2.75 11.93
CA ALA A 108 0.98 -3.11 13.00
C ALA A 108 -0.47 -3.28 12.50
N GLY A 109 -0.90 -2.42 11.58
CA GLY A 109 -2.20 -2.56 10.93
C GLY A 109 -2.24 -3.77 10.00
N MET A 110 -1.31 -3.92 9.06
CA MET A 110 -1.35 -4.99 8.04
C MET A 110 -1.33 -6.40 8.64
N ARG A 111 -0.64 -6.59 9.78
CA ARG A 111 -0.42 -7.88 10.43
C ARG A 111 0.19 -8.90 9.44
N ASN A 112 -0.34 -10.11 9.40
CA ASN A 112 0.13 -11.18 8.51
C ASN A 112 -0.16 -10.90 7.03
N THR A 113 0.86 -10.83 6.18
CA THR A 113 0.70 -10.57 4.74
C THR A 113 1.18 -11.74 3.87
N GLY A 114 2.00 -12.64 4.43
CA GLY A 114 2.50 -13.88 3.84
C GLY A 114 2.99 -14.83 4.91
#